data_AF-A0A377CAV8-F1
#
_entry.id   AF-A0A377CAV8-F1
#
_cell.length_a   1.000
_cell.length_b   1.000
_cell.length_c   1.000
_cell.angle_alpha   90.00
_cell.angle_beta   90.00
_cell.angle_gamma   90.00
#
_symmetry.space_group_name_H-M   'P 1'
#
loop_
_entity.id
_entity.type
_entity.pdbx_description
1 polymer ?
#
loop_
_entity_poly.entity_id
_entity_poly.type
_entity_poly.pdbx_seq_one_letter_code
_entity_poly.pdbx_strand_id
1 'polypeptide(L)'
;MENMSLAPYLLDAKARSGYRLGDGQVYDVILRDGLMCATHGYHMGITAENVAKEYGITRDMQDELALHSQRKAAAAIESGAFTAEIVPVNVVTRKKTFVFSQDEFPKADSTTEALGALRPAFDKAGTVTAGNASGINDGAAALVIMEESAALAAGLTPLARIKSYASGWRAPALMGMGPVPATQKALQLAGLQLADIDLIEANEAFAAQFLAVGKTLGFDSEKVNVNGGAIALGHPIGASGARILVTLLHAMQARDKTLGLATLCIGGGQGIAM
;
A
#
# COMPACT_ATOMS: atom_id res chain seq x y z
N MET A 1 11.69 1.74 -4.78
CA MET A 1 11.32 1.76 -6.22
C MET A 1 10.88 0.35 -6.58
N GLU A 2 9.86 0.24 -7.42
CA GLU A 2 9.41 -1.03 -7.98
C GLU A 2 8.97 -0.81 -9.43
N ASN A 3 9.26 -1.77 -10.30
CA ASN A 3 8.63 -1.85 -11.62
C ASN A 3 8.16 -3.29 -11.82
N MET A 4 6.91 -3.53 -11.45
CA MET A 4 6.28 -4.84 -11.55
C MET A 4 5.99 -5.19 -13.01
N SER A 5 5.69 -4.21 -13.86
CA SER A 5 5.46 -4.44 -15.30
C SER A 5 6.65 -5.07 -16.02
N LEU A 6 7.87 -4.83 -15.56
CA LEU A 6 9.11 -5.36 -16.12
C LEU A 6 9.64 -6.60 -15.39
N ALA A 7 8.87 -7.19 -14.47
CA ALA A 7 9.28 -8.41 -13.78
C ALA A 7 9.47 -9.56 -14.80
N PRO A 8 10.59 -10.30 -14.73
CA PRO A 8 10.85 -11.37 -15.66
C PRO A 8 10.08 -12.64 -15.31
N TYR A 9 10.12 -13.62 -16.21
CA TYR A 9 9.81 -15.00 -15.89
C TYR A 9 11.09 -15.79 -15.62
N LEU A 10 11.00 -16.79 -14.75
CA LEU A 10 12.12 -17.66 -14.39
C LEU A 10 11.85 -19.09 -14.81
N LEU A 11 12.91 -19.79 -15.19
CA LEU A 11 12.94 -21.25 -15.17
C LEU A 11 13.42 -21.73 -13.80
N ASP A 12 13.05 -22.94 -13.38
CA ASP A 12 13.58 -23.52 -12.14
C ASP A 12 15.10 -23.80 -12.22
N ALA A 13 15.68 -24.18 -11.09
CA ALA A 13 17.11 -24.46 -10.99
C ALA A 13 17.61 -25.55 -11.95
N LYS A 14 16.74 -26.45 -12.43
CA LYS A 14 17.13 -27.52 -13.37
C LYS A 14 17.51 -26.97 -14.73
N ALA A 15 16.99 -25.81 -15.14
CA ALA A 15 17.40 -25.15 -16.39
C ALA A 15 18.91 -24.90 -16.45
N ARG A 16 19.53 -24.63 -15.30
CA ARG A 16 20.98 -24.43 -15.19
C ARG A 16 21.77 -25.70 -15.47
N SER A 17 21.28 -26.85 -15.01
CA SER A 17 21.95 -28.16 -15.17
C SER A 17 21.44 -28.99 -16.35
N GLY A 18 20.37 -28.53 -17.02
CA GLY A 18 19.68 -29.22 -18.09
C GLY A 18 18.46 -30.03 -17.62
N TYR A 19 17.34 -29.91 -18.33
CA TYR A 19 16.10 -30.66 -18.07
C TYR A 19 16.12 -32.12 -18.54
N ARG A 20 17.10 -32.49 -19.38
CA ARG A 20 17.21 -33.80 -20.05
C ARG A 20 16.04 -34.13 -21.00
N LEU A 21 14.86 -34.51 -20.48
CA LEU A 21 13.67 -34.87 -21.26
C LEU A 21 12.42 -34.74 -20.38
N GLY A 22 11.38 -34.05 -20.87
CA GLY A 22 10.11 -33.81 -20.18
C GLY A 22 9.75 -32.33 -20.08
N ASP A 23 8.56 -32.04 -19.54
CA ASP A 23 8.06 -30.67 -19.39
C ASP A 23 8.74 -29.92 -18.25
N GLY A 24 8.83 -28.59 -18.38
CA GLY A 24 9.34 -27.67 -17.37
C GLY A 24 8.33 -26.58 -17.04
N GLN A 25 8.47 -25.97 -15.86
CA GLN A 25 7.63 -24.85 -15.44
C GLN A 25 8.35 -23.52 -15.65
N VAL A 26 7.59 -22.53 -16.12
CA VAL A 26 8.00 -21.13 -16.20
C VAL A 26 7.27 -20.39 -15.09
N TYR A 27 8.02 -19.74 -14.21
CA TYR A 27 7.52 -19.09 -13.00
C TYR A 27 7.44 -17.58 -13.19
N ASP A 28 6.31 -17.01 -12.84
CA ASP A 28 6.13 -15.55 -12.72
C ASP A 28 6.81 -15.05 -11.45
N VAL A 29 7.73 -14.09 -11.57
CA VAL A 29 8.47 -13.52 -10.42
C VAL A 29 7.58 -12.68 -9.51
N ILE A 30 6.60 -11.95 -10.05
CA ILE A 30 5.69 -11.13 -9.26
C ILE A 30 4.95 -12.03 -8.28
N LEU A 31 4.41 -13.14 -8.80
CA LEU A 31 3.73 -14.12 -7.97
C LEU A 31 4.72 -14.76 -7.00
N ARG A 32 5.79 -15.38 -7.51
CA ARG A 32 6.67 -16.21 -6.69
C ARG A 32 7.37 -15.44 -5.56
N ASP A 33 7.89 -14.26 -5.87
CA ASP A 33 8.78 -13.52 -4.98
C ASP A 33 8.06 -12.37 -4.26
N GLY A 34 6.91 -11.91 -4.76
CA GLY A 34 6.16 -10.77 -4.19
C GLY A 34 4.79 -11.13 -3.60
N LEU A 35 3.99 -11.96 -4.28
CA LEU A 35 2.56 -12.13 -3.97
C LEU A 35 2.18 -13.51 -3.43
N MET A 36 3.12 -14.44 -3.27
CA MET A 36 2.89 -15.77 -2.72
C MET A 36 3.47 -15.91 -1.31
N CYS A 37 2.70 -16.53 -0.42
CA CYS A 37 3.15 -16.82 0.93
C CYS A 37 4.18 -17.95 0.88
N ALA A 38 5.44 -17.66 1.20
CA ALA A 38 6.50 -18.68 1.20
C ALA A 38 6.25 -19.83 2.18
N THR A 39 5.45 -19.63 3.23
CA THR A 39 5.16 -20.64 4.26
C THR A 39 3.93 -21.48 3.96
N HIS A 40 2.89 -20.88 3.36
CA HIS A 40 1.61 -21.56 3.12
C HIS A 40 1.36 -21.90 1.64
N GLY A 41 2.15 -21.35 0.72
CA GLY A 41 2.05 -21.64 -0.71
C GLY A 41 0.81 -21.08 -1.41
N TYR A 42 0.10 -20.11 -0.82
CA TYR A 42 -1.04 -19.44 -1.44
C TYR A 42 -0.82 -17.94 -1.64
N HIS A 43 -1.65 -17.32 -2.47
CA HIS A 43 -1.58 -15.89 -2.80
C HIS A 43 -1.88 -14.98 -1.59
N MET A 44 -1.29 -13.78 -1.52
CA MET A 44 -1.59 -12.77 -0.49
C MET A 44 -3.08 -12.45 -0.39
N GLY A 45 -3.82 -12.53 -1.49
CA GLY A 45 -5.28 -12.39 -1.51
C GLY A 45 -6.03 -13.39 -0.62
N ILE A 46 -5.50 -14.61 -0.45
CA ILE A 46 -6.06 -15.60 0.50
C ILE A 46 -5.83 -15.16 1.95
N THR A 47 -4.72 -14.47 2.25
CA THR A 47 -4.53 -13.88 3.60
C THR A 47 -5.56 -12.80 3.89
N ALA A 48 -5.98 -12.03 2.87
CA ALA A 48 -7.04 -11.04 3.01
C ALA A 48 -8.40 -11.70 3.26
N GLU A 49 -8.71 -12.82 2.59
CA GLU A 49 -9.91 -13.62 2.89
C GLU A 49 -9.89 -14.18 4.32
N ASN A 50 -8.73 -14.66 4.81
CA ASN A 50 -8.59 -15.13 6.18
C ASN A 50 -8.90 -14.02 7.19
N VAL A 51 -8.37 -12.82 6.96
CA VAL A 51 -8.63 -11.64 7.80
C VAL A 51 -10.09 -11.23 7.70
N ALA A 52 -10.69 -11.21 6.50
CA ALA A 52 -12.10 -10.88 6.34
C ALA A 52 -13.00 -11.82 7.17
N LYS A 53 -12.72 -13.12 7.11
CA LYS A 53 -13.42 -14.14 7.87
C LYS A 53 -13.22 -14.00 9.39
N GLU A 54 -12.00 -13.81 9.86
CA GLU A 54 -11.69 -13.73 11.29
C GLU A 54 -12.27 -12.47 11.96
N TYR A 55 -12.25 -11.33 11.26
CA TYR A 55 -12.66 -10.04 11.82
C TYR A 55 -14.10 -9.63 11.43
N GLY A 56 -14.79 -10.48 10.67
CA GLY A 56 -16.16 -10.28 10.22
C GLY A 56 -16.31 -9.11 9.25
N ILE A 57 -15.35 -8.95 8.33
CA ILE A 57 -15.39 -7.92 7.30
C ILE A 57 -16.15 -8.45 6.08
N THR A 58 -17.30 -7.85 5.79
CA THR A 58 -18.17 -8.32 4.70
C THR A 58 -17.71 -7.80 3.34
N ARG A 59 -18.29 -8.37 2.27
CA ARG A 59 -18.09 -7.87 0.90
C ARG A 59 -18.51 -6.41 0.75
N ASP A 60 -19.69 -6.06 1.27
CA ASP A 60 -20.24 -4.71 1.15
C ASP A 60 -19.35 -3.67 1.84
N MET A 61 -18.81 -3.99 3.02
CA MET A 61 -17.86 -3.11 3.71
C MET A 61 -16.58 -2.89 2.87
N GLN A 62 -16.09 -3.94 2.20
CA GLN A 62 -14.89 -3.85 1.37
C GLN A 62 -15.12 -3.01 0.13
N ASP A 63 -16.26 -3.18 -0.54
CA ASP A 63 -16.61 -2.43 -1.74
C ASP A 63 -16.94 -0.96 -1.40
N GLU A 64 -17.56 -0.68 -0.26
CA GLU A 64 -17.79 0.69 0.23
C GLU A 64 -16.47 1.42 0.49
N LEU A 65 -15.51 0.78 1.16
CA LEU A 65 -14.17 1.35 1.35
C LEU A 65 -13.49 1.61 0.01
N ALA A 66 -13.54 0.65 -0.91
CA ALA A 66 -12.92 0.78 -2.22
C ALA A 66 -13.47 1.98 -2.99
N LEU A 67 -14.80 2.16 -2.98
CA LEU A 67 -15.45 3.32 -3.58
C LEU A 67 -15.00 4.63 -2.92
N HIS A 68 -14.90 4.65 -1.59
CA HIS A 68 -14.43 5.81 -0.85
C HIS A 68 -12.98 6.19 -1.20
N SER A 69 -12.10 5.19 -1.29
CA SER A 69 -10.71 5.37 -1.70
C SER A 69 -10.62 5.95 -3.12
N GLN A 70 -11.40 5.42 -4.07
CA GLN A 70 -11.48 5.92 -5.45
C GLN A 70 -11.96 7.37 -5.51
N ARG A 71 -13.01 7.72 -4.76
CA ARG A 71 -13.55 9.10 -4.70
C ARG A 71 -12.55 10.09 -4.10
N LYS A 72 -11.90 9.72 -3.00
CA LYS A 72 -10.87 10.57 -2.38
C LYS A 72 -9.68 10.78 -3.30
N ALA A 73 -9.21 9.74 -3.99
CA ALA A 73 -8.12 9.83 -4.96
C ALA A 73 -8.48 10.73 -6.16
N ALA A 74 -9.68 10.54 -6.74
CA ALA A 74 -10.16 11.37 -7.83
C ALA A 74 -10.24 12.86 -7.42
N ALA A 75 -10.81 13.14 -6.25
CA ALA A 75 -10.89 14.50 -5.72
C ALA A 75 -9.51 15.12 -5.44
N ALA A 76 -8.57 14.34 -4.89
CA ALA A 76 -7.20 14.78 -4.63
C ALA A 76 -6.42 15.08 -5.93
N ILE A 77 -6.64 14.29 -6.98
CA ILE A 77 -6.09 14.57 -8.31
C ILE A 77 -6.68 15.85 -8.88
N GLU A 78 -8.00 16.00 -8.85
CA GLU A 78 -8.70 17.18 -9.38
C GLU A 78 -8.30 18.47 -8.65
N SER A 79 -8.12 18.41 -7.32
CA SER A 79 -7.67 19.56 -6.52
C SER A 79 -6.17 19.83 -6.64
N GLY A 80 -5.41 18.98 -7.34
CA GLY A 80 -3.97 19.09 -7.48
C GLY A 80 -3.18 18.76 -6.20
N ALA A 81 -3.74 18.00 -5.26
CA ALA A 81 -3.12 17.68 -3.97
C ALA A 81 -1.76 16.97 -4.11
N PHE A 82 -1.59 16.16 -5.16
CA PHE A 82 -0.35 15.42 -5.43
C PHE A 82 0.71 16.22 -6.21
N THR A 83 0.39 17.43 -6.67
CA THR A 83 1.30 18.22 -7.53
C THR A 83 2.63 18.53 -6.83
N ALA A 84 2.59 18.75 -5.51
CA ALA A 84 3.78 19.07 -4.73
C ALA A 84 4.69 17.86 -4.48
N GLU A 85 4.15 16.62 -4.57
CA GLU A 85 4.89 15.39 -4.25
C GLU A 85 5.34 14.60 -5.48
N ILE A 86 4.66 14.78 -6.63
CA ILE A 86 4.99 14.07 -7.87
C ILE A 86 6.09 14.80 -8.66
N VAL A 87 7.19 14.08 -8.92
CA VAL A 87 8.20 14.49 -9.90
C VAL A 87 7.82 13.91 -11.27
N PRO A 88 7.60 14.76 -12.31
CA PRO A 88 7.26 14.27 -13.64
C PRO A 88 8.35 13.40 -14.28
N VAL A 89 7.94 12.34 -14.97
CA VAL A 89 8.83 11.42 -15.69
C VAL A 89 8.65 11.59 -17.21
N ASN A 90 9.74 11.86 -17.93
CA ASN A 90 9.72 11.86 -19.39
C ASN A 90 9.76 10.42 -19.93
N VAL A 91 8.65 9.97 -20.50
CA VAL A 91 8.54 8.64 -21.11
C VAL A 91 8.81 8.73 -22.60
N VAL A 92 9.92 8.12 -23.02
CA VAL A 92 10.31 8.04 -24.43
C VAL A 92 9.88 6.68 -25.00
N THR A 93 9.00 6.72 -25.99
CA THR A 93 8.65 5.55 -26.80
C THR A 93 9.18 5.74 -28.22
N ARG A 94 9.25 4.67 -29.01
CA ARG A 94 9.75 4.73 -30.41
C ARG A 94 9.04 5.77 -31.29
N LYS A 95 7.78 6.13 -30.98
CA LYS A 95 6.95 7.04 -31.79
C LYS A 95 6.66 8.38 -31.13
N LYS A 96 6.81 8.50 -29.80
CA LYS A 96 6.44 9.70 -29.04
C LYS A 96 7.22 9.81 -27.73
N THR A 97 7.51 11.04 -27.33
CA THR A 97 7.90 11.37 -25.96
C THR A 97 6.70 12.05 -25.30
N PHE A 98 6.35 11.63 -24.09
CA PHE A 98 5.31 12.28 -23.30
C PHE A 98 5.73 12.40 -21.84
N VAL A 99 5.18 13.37 -21.13
CA VAL A 99 5.42 13.58 -19.70
C VAL A 99 4.36 12.79 -18.92
N PHE A 100 4.80 11.94 -18.00
CA PHE A 100 3.95 11.25 -17.04
C PHE A 100 4.05 11.97 -15.70
N SER A 101 2.94 12.53 -15.23
CA SER A 101 2.92 13.40 -14.03
C SER A 101 1.63 13.27 -13.21
N GLN A 102 0.85 12.21 -13.43
CA GLN A 102 -0.42 11.97 -12.76
C GLN A 102 -0.59 10.47 -12.57
N ASP A 103 -1.07 10.05 -11.40
CA ASP A 103 -1.41 8.66 -11.13
C ASP A 103 -2.50 8.17 -12.08
N GLU A 104 -2.27 7.03 -12.73
CA GLU A 104 -3.16 6.50 -13.79
C GLU A 104 -4.12 5.41 -13.31
N PHE A 105 -3.92 4.89 -12.09
CA PHE A 105 -4.71 3.78 -11.54
C PHE A 105 -6.11 4.17 -11.03
N PRO A 106 -6.36 5.40 -10.52
CA PRO A 106 -7.68 5.79 -10.06
C PRO A 106 -8.76 5.72 -11.15
N LYS A 107 -9.93 5.24 -10.77
CA LYS A 107 -11.12 5.08 -11.62
C LYS A 107 -12.23 6.00 -11.12
N ALA A 108 -12.24 7.23 -11.63
CA ALA A 108 -13.16 8.28 -11.19
C ALA A 108 -14.65 7.94 -11.41
N ASP A 109 -14.94 7.02 -12.32
CA ASP A 109 -16.28 6.52 -12.66
C ASP A 109 -16.70 5.27 -11.84
N SER A 110 -15.95 4.90 -10.80
CA SER A 110 -16.29 3.77 -9.94
C SER A 110 -17.67 3.95 -9.29
N THR A 111 -18.50 2.91 -9.34
CA THR A 111 -19.83 2.87 -8.70
C THR A 111 -19.99 1.64 -7.81
N THR A 112 -20.92 1.72 -6.85
CA THR A 112 -21.28 0.59 -5.99
C THR A 112 -21.76 -0.61 -6.80
N GLU A 113 -22.54 -0.37 -7.87
CA GLU A 113 -23.05 -1.42 -8.75
C GLU A 113 -21.92 -2.11 -9.51
N ALA A 114 -20.97 -1.33 -10.04
CA ALA A 114 -19.81 -1.86 -10.76
C ALA A 114 -18.93 -2.70 -9.84
N LEU A 115 -18.67 -2.23 -8.62
CA LEU A 115 -17.91 -2.97 -7.61
C LEU A 115 -18.64 -4.25 -7.19
N GLY A 116 -19.94 -4.17 -6.89
CA GLY A 116 -20.75 -5.32 -6.49
C GLY A 116 -20.85 -6.42 -7.55
N ALA A 117 -20.77 -6.06 -8.84
CA ALA A 117 -20.78 -7.01 -9.95
C ALA A 117 -19.47 -7.81 -10.12
N LEU A 118 -18.38 -7.39 -9.47
CA LEU A 118 -17.08 -8.07 -9.60
C LEU A 118 -17.09 -9.44 -8.95
N ARG A 119 -16.50 -10.41 -9.66
CA ARG A 119 -16.29 -11.76 -9.17
C ARG A 119 -15.14 -11.79 -8.15
N PRO A 120 -15.22 -12.66 -7.13
CA PRO A 120 -14.10 -12.95 -6.25
C PRO A 120 -12.83 -13.33 -7.02
N ALA A 121 -11.68 -12.80 -6.61
CA ALA A 121 -10.41 -12.93 -7.32
C ALA A 121 -9.58 -14.14 -6.87
N PHE A 122 -9.73 -14.59 -5.63
CA PHE A 122 -8.83 -15.58 -5.01
C PHE A 122 -9.53 -16.85 -4.52
N ASP A 123 -10.70 -16.73 -3.91
CA ASP A 123 -11.57 -17.84 -3.52
C ASP A 123 -12.92 -17.69 -4.22
N LYS A 124 -13.48 -18.77 -4.77
CA LYS A 124 -14.81 -18.75 -5.43
C LYS A 124 -15.93 -18.32 -4.48
N ALA A 125 -15.80 -18.62 -3.19
CA ALA A 125 -16.73 -18.18 -2.14
C ALA A 125 -16.20 -16.94 -1.38
N GLY A 126 -15.15 -16.31 -1.90
CA GLY A 126 -14.45 -15.19 -1.29
C GLY A 126 -15.17 -13.86 -1.42
N THR A 127 -14.60 -12.88 -0.73
CA THR A 127 -15.09 -11.49 -0.66
C THR A 127 -14.16 -10.51 -1.35
N VAL A 128 -12.90 -10.88 -1.57
CA VAL A 128 -11.88 -10.04 -2.16
C VAL A 128 -12.00 -10.09 -3.68
N THR A 129 -12.03 -8.92 -4.31
CA THR A 129 -12.15 -8.73 -5.76
C THR A 129 -11.05 -7.82 -6.28
N ALA A 130 -10.94 -7.71 -7.61
CA ALA A 130 -10.06 -6.71 -8.23
C ALA A 130 -10.48 -5.25 -7.95
N GLY A 131 -11.70 -5.01 -7.44
CA GLY A 131 -12.18 -3.67 -7.11
C GLY A 131 -11.86 -3.25 -5.68
N ASN A 132 -11.68 -4.21 -4.76
CA ASN A 132 -11.41 -3.95 -3.35
C ASN A 132 -10.01 -4.45 -2.89
N ALA A 133 -9.14 -4.68 -3.87
CA ALA A 133 -7.71 -4.96 -3.70
C ALA A 133 -6.89 -3.92 -4.48
N SER A 134 -5.68 -3.62 -4.03
CA SER A 134 -4.75 -2.78 -4.80
C SER A 134 -4.26 -3.51 -6.05
N GLY A 135 -3.78 -2.73 -7.03
CA GLY A 135 -3.23 -3.25 -8.28
C GLY A 135 -1.79 -3.75 -8.20
N ILE A 136 -1.31 -4.18 -9.37
CA ILE A 136 0.11 -4.35 -9.71
C ILE A 136 0.54 -3.05 -10.36
N ASN A 137 1.51 -2.35 -9.78
CA ASN A 137 1.84 -0.99 -10.17
C ASN A 137 3.35 -0.74 -10.19
N ASP A 138 3.74 0.29 -10.94
CA ASP A 138 5.11 0.76 -11.04
C ASP A 138 5.24 2.09 -10.31
N GLY A 139 6.37 2.32 -9.64
CA GLY A 139 6.60 3.60 -8.97
C GLY A 139 7.87 3.66 -8.14
N ALA A 140 8.29 4.88 -7.83
CA ALA A 140 9.39 5.16 -6.93
C ALA A 140 9.02 6.32 -6.00
N ALA A 141 9.40 6.20 -4.74
CA ALA A 141 9.34 7.26 -3.75
C ALA A 141 10.67 7.29 -3.01
N ALA A 142 11.15 8.48 -2.67
CA ALA A 142 12.43 8.69 -2.00
C ALA A 142 12.32 9.86 -1.02
N LEU A 143 13.08 9.79 0.07
CA LEU A 143 13.18 10.85 1.07
C LEU A 143 14.65 11.08 1.39
N VAL A 144 15.00 12.31 1.72
CA VAL A 144 16.31 12.65 2.28
C VAL A 144 16.18 12.68 3.80
N ILE A 145 16.92 11.81 4.49
CA ILE A 145 16.93 11.75 5.95
C ILE A 145 18.25 12.31 6.46
N MET A 146 18.17 13.21 7.43
CA MET A 146 19.33 13.91 8.00
C MET A 146 19.19 14.00 9.51
N GLU A 147 20.33 14.11 10.20
CA GLU A 147 20.34 14.65 11.55
C GLU A 147 19.84 16.12 11.51
N GLU A 148 18.98 16.49 12.47
CA GLU A 148 18.40 17.84 12.53
C GLU A 148 19.49 18.93 12.58
N SER A 149 20.55 18.71 13.38
CA SER A 149 21.66 19.65 13.50
C SER A 149 22.39 19.87 12.17
N ALA A 150 22.60 18.80 11.39
CA ALA A 150 23.26 18.85 10.09
C ALA A 150 22.38 19.53 9.03
N ALA A 151 21.08 19.28 9.04
CA ALA A 151 20.12 19.95 8.15
C ALA A 151 20.10 21.47 8.40
N LEU A 152 20.03 21.88 9.67
CA LEU A 152 20.06 23.30 10.06
C LEU A 152 21.39 23.98 9.72
N ALA A 153 22.52 23.30 9.96
CA ALA A 153 23.85 23.80 9.61
C ALA A 153 24.02 23.99 8.08
N ALA A 154 23.34 23.18 7.28
CA ALA A 154 23.29 23.31 5.82
C ALA A 154 22.26 24.34 5.32
N GLY A 155 21.54 25.03 6.21
CA GLY A 155 20.50 26.01 5.84
C GLY A 155 19.22 25.40 5.27
N LEU A 156 18.99 24.10 5.49
CA LEU A 156 17.79 23.39 5.05
C LEU A 156 16.66 23.55 6.07
N THR A 157 15.42 23.54 5.59
CA THR A 157 14.21 23.48 6.44
C THR A 157 13.68 22.04 6.43
N PRO A 158 13.78 21.29 7.55
CA PRO A 158 13.24 19.94 7.63
C PRO A 158 11.72 19.93 7.44
N LEU A 159 11.20 18.95 6.69
CA LEU A 159 9.75 18.78 6.49
C LEU A 159 9.04 18.19 7.71
N ALA A 160 9.70 17.26 8.41
CA ALA A 160 9.17 16.61 9.60
C ALA A 160 10.30 15.99 10.43
N ARG A 161 9.97 15.54 11.65
CA ARG A 161 10.84 14.75 12.52
C ARG A 161 10.27 13.35 12.69
N ILE A 162 11.10 12.33 12.53
CA ILE A 162 10.73 10.95 12.86
C ILE A 162 10.74 10.81 14.38
N LYS A 163 9.55 10.75 15.00
CA LYS A 163 9.44 10.69 16.46
C LYS A 163 9.70 9.29 17.02
N SER A 164 9.27 8.26 16.29
CA SER A 164 9.51 6.85 16.58
C SER A 164 9.26 6.01 15.33
N TYR A 165 9.64 4.73 15.36
CA TYR A 165 9.19 3.75 14.38
C TYR A 165 9.27 2.36 15.00
N ALA A 166 8.47 1.43 14.51
CA ALA A 166 8.49 0.06 14.99
C ALA A 166 8.00 -0.93 13.93
N SER A 167 8.52 -2.15 14.02
CA SER A 167 7.97 -3.32 13.33
C SER A 167 7.12 -4.16 14.27
N GLY A 168 6.14 -4.85 13.69
CA GLY A 168 5.27 -5.81 14.36
C GLY A 168 5.16 -7.11 13.57
N TRP A 169 4.73 -8.18 14.24
CA TRP A 169 4.62 -9.52 13.64
C TRP A 169 3.25 -10.15 13.94
N ARG A 170 2.76 -10.92 12.98
CA ARG A 170 1.57 -11.76 13.05
C ARG A 170 1.85 -13.08 12.31
N ALA A 171 0.96 -14.06 12.46
CA ALA A 171 1.05 -15.26 11.66
C ALA A 171 1.03 -14.90 10.15
N PRO A 172 1.82 -15.57 9.29
CA PRO A 172 1.82 -15.28 7.85
C PRO A 172 0.43 -15.36 7.19
N ALA A 173 -0.46 -16.22 7.72
CA ALA A 173 -1.85 -16.34 7.26
C ALA A 173 -2.72 -15.11 7.54
N LEU A 174 -2.30 -14.25 8.48
CA LEU A 174 -2.96 -13.02 8.90
C LEU A 174 -2.01 -11.82 8.74
N MET A 175 -1.14 -11.85 7.72
CA MET A 175 -0.10 -10.83 7.52
C MET A 175 -0.66 -9.42 7.44
N GLY A 176 -1.88 -9.26 6.91
CA GLY A 176 -2.61 -8.00 6.85
C GLY A 176 -2.81 -7.32 8.21
N MET A 177 -2.75 -8.07 9.32
CA MET A 177 -2.87 -7.52 10.68
C MET A 177 -1.53 -7.06 11.29
N GLY A 178 -0.41 -7.20 10.57
CA GLY A 178 0.90 -6.71 11.00
C GLY A 178 0.97 -5.22 11.44
N PRO A 179 0.21 -4.29 10.82
CA PRO A 179 0.13 -2.90 11.25
C PRO A 179 -0.31 -2.68 12.69
N VAL A 180 -1.14 -3.58 13.26
CA VAL A 180 -1.66 -3.42 14.62
C VAL A 180 -0.53 -3.41 15.67
N PRO A 181 0.29 -4.48 15.81
CA PRO A 181 1.39 -4.47 16.76
C PRO A 181 2.48 -3.44 16.40
N ALA A 182 2.68 -3.15 15.11
CA ALA A 182 3.65 -2.14 14.69
C ALA A 182 3.25 -0.74 15.17
N THR A 183 1.99 -0.34 14.93
CA THR A 183 1.44 0.96 15.32
C THR A 183 1.42 1.12 16.84
N GLN A 184 0.93 0.12 17.58
CA GLN A 184 0.89 0.15 19.04
C GLN A 184 2.29 0.37 19.63
N LYS A 185 3.30 -0.33 19.09
CA LYS A 185 4.69 -0.20 19.54
C LYS A 185 5.30 1.15 19.18
N ALA A 186 5.06 1.66 17.97
CA ALA A 186 5.54 2.98 17.56
C ALA A 186 4.96 4.08 18.47
N LEU A 187 3.63 4.10 18.64
CA LEU A 187 2.95 5.05 19.52
C LEU A 187 3.47 4.98 20.96
N GLN A 188 3.68 3.78 21.50
CA GLN A 188 4.28 3.60 22.83
C GLN A 188 5.69 4.20 22.93
N LEU A 189 6.56 3.96 21.94
CA LEU A 189 7.91 4.52 21.90
C LEU A 189 7.90 6.05 21.76
N ALA A 190 6.93 6.60 21.05
CA ALA A 190 6.71 8.03 20.93
C ALA A 190 6.09 8.67 22.18
N GLY A 191 5.56 7.88 23.13
CA GLY A 191 4.76 8.37 24.24
C GLY A 191 3.46 9.05 23.79
N LEU A 192 2.84 8.53 22.73
CA LEU A 192 1.61 9.04 22.13
C LEU A 192 0.50 8.00 22.18
N GLN A 193 -0.74 8.46 22.04
CA GLN A 193 -1.92 7.65 21.77
C GLN A 193 -2.40 7.89 20.34
N LEU A 194 -3.21 6.97 19.81
CA LEU A 194 -3.78 7.13 18.47
C LEU A 194 -4.64 8.41 18.36
N ALA A 195 -5.30 8.82 19.45
CA ALA A 195 -6.10 10.04 19.49
C ALA A 195 -5.28 11.32 19.26
N ASP A 196 -3.98 11.30 19.55
CA ASP A 196 -3.06 12.42 19.34
C ASP A 196 -2.69 12.59 17.86
N ILE A 197 -2.93 11.57 17.02
CA ILE A 197 -2.57 11.59 15.61
C ILE A 197 -3.58 12.45 14.82
N ASP A 198 -3.05 13.38 14.03
CA ASP A 198 -3.84 14.27 13.16
C ASP A 198 -4.25 13.59 11.86
N LEU A 199 -3.32 12.90 11.20
CA LEU A 199 -3.52 12.21 9.93
C LEU A 199 -2.85 10.84 9.91
N ILE A 200 -3.47 9.89 9.23
CA ILE A 200 -3.00 8.51 9.13
C ILE A 200 -2.93 8.13 7.65
N GLU A 201 -1.78 7.63 7.22
CA GLU A 201 -1.65 6.87 5.97
C GLU A 201 -1.46 5.39 6.31
N ALA A 202 -2.52 4.61 6.13
CA ALA A 202 -2.51 3.17 6.32
C ALA A 202 -2.70 2.46 4.97
N ASN A 203 -1.71 1.68 4.54
CA ASN A 203 -1.72 1.12 3.19
C ASN A 203 -2.89 0.15 2.94
N GLU A 204 -3.59 0.35 1.83
CA GLU A 204 -4.76 -0.45 1.41
C GLU A 204 -4.36 -1.57 0.45
N ALA A 205 -3.50 -2.51 0.88
CA ALA A 205 -3.17 -3.67 0.04
C ALA A 205 -4.45 -4.46 -0.34
N PHE A 206 -5.32 -4.63 0.65
CA PHE A 206 -6.68 -5.15 0.48
C PHE A 206 -7.62 -4.38 1.42
N ALA A 207 -8.87 -4.19 1.02
CA ALA A 207 -9.89 -3.56 1.85
C ALA A 207 -10.11 -4.35 3.16
N ALA A 208 -10.15 -5.69 3.09
CA ALA A 208 -10.34 -6.57 4.24
C ALA A 208 -9.35 -6.28 5.38
N GLN A 209 -8.05 -6.23 5.08
CA GLN A 209 -7.05 -5.99 6.11
C GLN A 209 -7.08 -4.55 6.63
N PHE A 210 -7.32 -3.58 5.74
CA PHE A 210 -7.37 -2.18 6.13
C PHE A 210 -8.51 -1.95 7.14
N LEU A 211 -9.69 -2.48 6.86
CA LEU A 211 -10.86 -2.38 7.74
C LEU A 211 -10.62 -3.11 9.06
N ALA A 212 -10.02 -4.30 9.03
CA ALA A 212 -9.72 -5.05 10.24
C ALA A 212 -8.70 -4.33 11.14
N VAL A 213 -7.63 -3.75 10.55
CA VAL A 213 -6.66 -2.91 11.25
C VAL A 213 -7.33 -1.68 11.84
N GLY A 214 -8.11 -0.95 11.04
CA GLY A 214 -8.82 0.25 11.47
C GLY A 214 -9.82 0.00 12.59
N LYS A 215 -10.58 -1.10 12.50
CA LYS A 215 -11.49 -1.56 13.57
C LYS A 215 -10.75 -1.92 14.86
N THR A 216 -9.56 -2.51 14.76
CA THR A 216 -8.77 -2.94 15.92
C THR A 216 -8.06 -1.79 16.61
N LEU A 217 -7.52 -0.84 15.84
CA LEU A 217 -6.80 0.32 16.38
C LEU A 217 -7.74 1.48 16.74
N GLY A 218 -8.90 1.57 16.10
CA GLY A 218 -9.84 2.68 16.26
C GLY A 218 -9.52 3.86 15.34
N PHE A 219 -9.26 3.60 14.05
CA PHE A 219 -9.04 4.67 13.08
C PHE A 219 -10.28 5.56 12.91
N ASP A 220 -10.04 6.86 12.85
CA ASP A 220 -11.02 7.86 12.45
C ASP A 220 -11.03 7.97 10.91
N SER A 221 -12.18 7.74 10.29
CA SER A 221 -12.36 7.75 8.83
C SER A 221 -12.03 9.08 8.18
N GLU A 222 -12.13 10.17 8.95
CA GLU A 222 -11.83 11.53 8.50
C GLU A 222 -10.33 11.86 8.54
N LYS A 223 -9.55 11.06 9.28
CA LYS A 223 -8.09 11.25 9.42
C LYS A 223 -7.27 10.28 8.56
N VAL A 224 -7.86 9.16 8.14
CA VAL A 224 -7.15 8.11 7.40
C VAL A 224 -7.28 8.24 5.88
N ASN A 225 -6.14 8.11 5.19
CA ASN A 225 -5.99 8.13 3.74
C ASN A 225 -6.82 9.25 3.10
N VAL A 226 -6.61 10.49 3.55
CA VAL A 226 -7.47 11.63 3.21
C VAL A 226 -7.44 12.01 1.73
N ASN A 227 -6.39 11.59 1.01
CA ASN A 227 -6.25 11.76 -0.43
C ASN A 227 -6.51 10.45 -1.21
N GLY A 228 -7.10 9.43 -0.58
CA GLY A 228 -7.25 8.09 -1.15
C GLY A 228 -6.05 7.21 -0.85
N GLY A 229 -6.21 5.89 -1.03
CA GLY A 229 -5.18 4.91 -0.71
C GLY A 229 -4.88 3.96 -1.87
N ALA A 230 -4.14 2.88 -1.56
CA ALA A 230 -3.58 1.98 -2.56
C ALA A 230 -4.61 1.19 -3.40
N ILE A 231 -5.88 1.08 -2.96
CA ILE A 231 -6.94 0.53 -3.83
C ILE A 231 -7.13 1.42 -5.06
N ALA A 232 -7.04 2.74 -4.89
CA ALA A 232 -7.17 3.72 -5.97
C ALA A 232 -5.83 4.10 -6.60
N LEU A 233 -4.79 4.31 -5.80
CA LEU A 233 -3.49 4.82 -6.24
C LEU A 233 -2.51 3.71 -6.65
N GLY A 234 -2.81 2.46 -6.31
CA GLY A 234 -1.95 1.31 -6.62
C GLY A 234 -0.92 0.97 -5.54
N HIS A 235 -0.27 -0.19 -5.72
CA HIS A 235 0.67 -0.76 -4.76
C HIS A 235 1.98 -1.25 -5.40
N PRO A 236 2.89 -0.35 -5.79
CA PRO A 236 4.25 -0.73 -6.17
C PRO A 236 5.00 -1.25 -4.93
N ILE A 237 5.14 -2.57 -4.79
CA ILE A 237 5.53 -3.26 -3.53
C ILE A 237 6.75 -2.60 -2.86
N GLY A 238 7.89 -2.57 -3.54
CA GLY A 238 9.15 -1.99 -3.03
C GLY A 238 9.18 -0.45 -2.92
N ALA A 239 8.10 0.26 -3.26
CA ALA A 239 8.00 1.71 -3.10
C ALA A 239 6.88 2.16 -2.15
N SER A 240 5.90 1.30 -1.87
CA SER A 240 4.65 1.71 -1.22
C SER A 240 4.83 2.24 0.19
N GLY A 241 5.77 1.70 0.97
CA GLY A 241 6.06 2.22 2.31
C GLY A 241 6.62 3.65 2.29
N ALA A 242 7.50 3.96 1.34
CA ALA A 242 8.00 5.32 1.16
C ALA A 242 6.92 6.23 0.56
N ARG A 243 6.09 5.70 -0.35
CA ARG A 243 5.02 6.45 -1.02
C ARG A 243 3.93 6.89 -0.04
N ILE A 244 3.46 6.04 0.89
CA ILE A 244 2.53 6.49 1.96
C ILE A 244 3.15 7.58 2.83
N LEU A 245 4.45 7.52 3.11
CA LEU A 245 5.12 8.51 3.93
C LEU A 245 5.23 9.86 3.21
N VAL A 246 5.56 9.85 1.91
CA VAL A 246 5.55 11.05 1.08
C VAL A 246 4.16 11.70 1.08
N THR A 247 3.12 10.93 0.76
CA THR A 247 1.74 11.44 0.77
C THR A 247 1.33 11.99 2.13
N LEU A 248 1.70 11.33 3.23
CA LEU A 248 1.44 11.79 4.60
C LEU A 248 2.08 13.17 4.86
N LEU A 249 3.36 13.31 4.55
CA LEU A 249 4.12 14.55 4.80
C LEU A 249 3.50 15.74 4.05
N HIS A 250 3.19 15.56 2.77
CA HIS A 250 2.57 16.61 1.97
C HIS A 250 1.12 16.90 2.40
N ALA A 251 0.35 15.88 2.77
CA ALA A 251 -1.00 16.06 3.30
C ALA A 251 -1.03 16.80 4.64
N MET A 252 -0.07 16.51 5.53
CA MET A 252 0.09 17.21 6.80
C MET A 252 0.46 18.68 6.59
N GLN A 253 1.44 18.96 5.72
CA GLN A 253 1.83 20.33 5.40
C GLN A 253 0.67 21.12 4.80
N ALA A 254 -0.07 20.53 3.86
CA ALA A 254 -1.22 21.19 3.21
C ALA A 254 -2.40 21.47 4.15
N ARG A 255 -2.49 20.76 5.29
CA ARG A 255 -3.59 20.85 6.26
C ARG A 255 -3.17 21.42 7.62
N ASP A 256 -1.95 21.94 7.70
CA ASP A 256 -1.35 22.48 8.92
C ASP A 256 -1.45 21.50 10.11
N LYS A 257 -1.02 20.26 9.89
CA LYS A 257 -1.04 19.16 10.86
C LYS A 257 0.35 18.80 11.35
N THR A 258 0.42 18.27 12.57
CA THR A 258 1.66 18.13 13.34
C THR A 258 2.06 16.69 13.60
N LEU A 259 1.10 15.80 13.87
CA LEU A 259 1.36 14.40 14.18
C LEU A 259 0.74 13.49 13.12
N GLY A 260 1.60 12.78 12.39
CA GLY A 260 1.20 11.80 11.38
C GLY A 260 1.55 10.37 11.81
N LEU A 261 0.83 9.41 11.24
CA LEU A 261 1.16 7.98 11.33
C LEU A 261 1.16 7.37 9.94
N ALA A 262 2.26 6.75 9.52
CA ALA A 262 2.33 5.92 8.32
C ALA A 262 2.47 4.44 8.70
N THR A 263 1.62 3.56 8.20
CA THR A 263 1.71 2.11 8.50
C THR A 263 1.31 1.21 7.33
N LEU A 264 1.94 0.05 7.22
CA LEU A 264 1.58 -0.97 6.24
C LEU A 264 1.86 -2.40 6.71
N CYS A 265 1.10 -3.34 6.17
CA CYS A 265 1.35 -4.77 6.30
C CYS A 265 2.45 -5.22 5.33
N ILE A 266 3.09 -6.35 5.63
CA ILE A 266 4.19 -6.92 4.85
C ILE A 266 3.96 -8.42 4.72
N GLY A 267 4.09 -8.93 3.49
CA GLY A 267 3.99 -10.36 3.19
C GLY A 267 4.92 -11.20 4.06
N GLY A 268 4.46 -12.38 4.48
CA GLY A 268 5.20 -13.21 5.44
C GLY A 268 4.90 -12.93 6.92
N GLY A 269 4.01 -11.97 7.22
CA GLY A 269 3.47 -11.80 8.58
C GLY A 269 4.10 -10.65 9.37
N GLN A 270 4.48 -9.56 8.71
CA GLN A 270 5.09 -8.40 9.37
C GLN A 270 4.24 -7.14 9.14
N GLY A 271 4.54 -6.09 9.89
CA GLY A 271 4.09 -4.74 9.62
C GLY A 271 5.11 -3.73 10.11
N ILE A 272 5.02 -2.50 9.62
CA ILE A 272 5.86 -1.39 10.03
C ILE A 272 4.99 -0.15 10.24
N ALA A 273 5.36 0.67 11.22
CA ALA A 273 4.72 1.94 11.52
C ALA A 273 5.77 3.00 11.86
N MET A 274 5.50 4.24 11.47
CA MET A 274 6.31 5.42 11.72
C MET A 274 5.41 6.61 12.07
#